data_AF-A0A4Y9Y666-F1
#
_entry.id   AF-A0A4Y9Y666-F1
#
_cell.length_a   1.000
_cell.length_b   1.000
_cell.length_c   1.000
_cell.angle_alpha   90.00
_cell.angle_beta   90.00
_cell.angle_gamma   90.00
#
_symmetry.space_group_name_H-M   'P 1'
#
loop_
_entity.id
_entity.type
_entity.pdbx_description
1 polymer ?
#
loop_
_entity_poly.entity_id
_entity_poly.type
_entity_poly.pdbx_seq_one_letter_code
_entity_poly.pdbx_strand_id
1 'polypeptide(L)'
;MATLARLTSLSTQTLSLLLERQRLQSLANPSANALHIPQIARNMQQLRAGVLALEEKEGRSEAVSLLRSQYERMRSMLGPEGEAAGVEKLEEPASSASTSASTSSLDSKPSSPSPSPQRGATKDHADVETEPFTPYTDDPEAAYSNEEMLQMQHQMMNDQDVHLDRLSHSINRQRDLSLQINDELDVHTGLLEELDHELDHTGSRLSGARRNLERVAKGARDNSSTVMIALLILILLILIIIFKT
;
A
#
# COMPACT_ATOMS: atom_id res chain seq x y z
N MET A 1 24.53 -1.02 1.62
CA MET A 1 24.01 -1.90 0.53
C MET A 1 22.53 -2.14 0.81
N ALA A 2 21.64 -2.24 -0.18
CA ALA A 2 20.23 -2.52 0.11
C ALA A 2 20.07 -3.98 0.55
N THR A 3 19.70 -4.21 1.81
CA THR A 3 19.48 -5.56 2.34
C THR A 3 18.07 -6.05 2.01
N LEU A 4 17.92 -7.37 1.86
CA LEU A 4 16.64 -8.01 1.58
C LEU A 4 15.55 -7.55 2.56
N ALA A 5 15.88 -7.47 3.85
CA ALA A 5 14.99 -6.98 4.90
C ALA A 5 14.47 -5.55 4.62
N ARG A 6 15.36 -4.64 4.19
CA ARG A 6 14.98 -3.27 3.84
C ARG A 6 14.03 -3.24 2.65
N LEU A 7 14.30 -4.02 1.60
CA LEU A 7 13.43 -4.10 0.42
C LEU A 7 12.04 -4.66 0.74
N THR A 8 11.96 -5.70 1.58
CA THR A 8 10.68 -6.25 2.03
C THR A 8 9.89 -5.25 2.89
N SER A 9 10.57 -4.50 3.76
CA SER A 9 9.92 -3.46 4.58
C SER A 9 9.35 -2.33 3.72
N LEU A 10 10.13 -1.86 2.74
CA LEU A 10 9.75 -0.80 1.82
C LEU A 10 8.58 -1.26 0.96
N SER A 11 8.61 -2.49 0.44
CA SER A 11 7.51 -3.11 -0.31
C SER A 11 6.20 -3.13 0.51
N THR A 12 6.27 -3.53 1.78
CA THR A 12 5.11 -3.59 2.68
C THR A 12 4.53 -2.21 2.95
N GLN A 13 5.39 -1.21 3.19
CA GLN A 13 4.98 0.19 3.37
C GLN A 13 4.29 0.73 2.12
N THR A 14 4.85 0.49 0.92
CA THR A 14 4.24 0.93 -0.33
C THR A 14 2.89 0.26 -0.59
N LEU A 15 2.75 -1.00 -0.24
CA LEU A 15 1.48 -1.73 -0.35
C LEU A 15 0.43 -1.12 0.58
N SER A 16 0.79 -0.79 1.82
CA SER A 16 -0.11 -0.10 2.76
C SER A 16 -0.63 1.22 2.19
N LEU A 17 0.27 2.04 1.63
CA LEU A 17 -0.11 3.31 0.99
C LEU A 17 -1.03 3.10 -0.23
N LEU A 18 -0.79 2.06 -1.02
CA LEU A 18 -1.62 1.69 -2.17
C LEU A 18 -3.02 1.24 -1.75
N LEU A 19 -3.14 0.42 -0.72
CA LEU A 19 -4.43 -0.04 -0.21
C LEU A 19 -5.20 1.08 0.48
N GLU A 20 -4.52 1.97 1.21
CA GLU A 20 -5.12 3.17 1.78
C GLU A 20 -5.67 4.08 0.67
N ARG A 21 -4.92 4.30 -0.41
CA ARG A 21 -5.41 4.99 -1.61
C ARG A 21 -6.63 4.28 -2.20
N GLN A 22 -6.62 2.95 -2.34
CA GLN A 22 -7.76 2.21 -2.89
C GLN A 22 -9.01 2.35 -2.00
N ARG A 23 -8.83 2.40 -0.68
CA ARG A 23 -9.89 2.69 0.28
C ARG A 23 -10.38 4.13 0.17
N LEU A 24 -9.50 5.11 -0.03
CA LEU A 24 -9.89 6.52 -0.18
C LEU A 24 -10.57 6.80 -1.53
N GLN A 25 -10.20 6.05 -2.58
CA GLN A 25 -10.88 6.04 -3.86
C GLN A 25 -12.31 5.53 -3.75
N SER A 26 -12.57 4.49 -2.94
CA SER A 26 -13.93 4.01 -2.71
C SER A 26 -14.79 5.00 -1.92
N LEU A 27 -14.17 5.90 -1.16
CA LEU A 27 -14.83 7.00 -0.45
C LEU A 27 -15.04 8.26 -1.32
N ALA A 28 -14.74 8.21 -2.62
CA ALA A 28 -14.98 9.28 -3.61
C ALA A 28 -14.33 10.63 -3.28
N ASN A 29 -13.13 10.63 -2.67
CA ASN A 29 -12.34 11.85 -2.46
C ASN A 29 -11.10 11.87 -3.41
N PRO A 30 -11.21 12.42 -4.63
CA PRO A 30 -10.16 12.33 -5.65
C PRO A 30 -8.93 13.19 -5.34
N SER A 31 -9.05 14.25 -4.53
CA SER A 31 -7.95 15.18 -4.24
C SER A 31 -6.93 14.61 -3.23
N ALA A 32 -7.38 13.81 -2.26
CA ALA A 32 -6.50 13.13 -1.30
C ALA A 32 -5.64 12.04 -1.98
N ASN A 33 -6.10 11.49 -3.10
CA ASN A 33 -5.38 10.47 -3.87
C ASN A 33 -4.12 11.04 -4.54
N ALA A 34 -4.18 12.31 -4.98
CA ALA A 34 -3.11 12.98 -5.73
C ALA A 34 -1.80 13.13 -4.92
N LEU A 35 -1.92 13.25 -3.58
CA LEU A 35 -0.81 13.66 -2.70
C LEU A 35 0.19 12.52 -2.43
N HIS A 36 -0.26 11.26 -2.36
CA HIS A 36 0.59 10.12 -2.02
C HIS A 36 1.30 9.50 -3.24
N ILE A 37 0.87 9.81 -4.47
CA ILE A 37 1.45 9.32 -5.72
C ILE A 37 2.95 9.60 -5.86
N PRO A 38 3.47 10.83 -5.63
CA PRO A 38 4.91 11.08 -5.74
C PRO A 38 5.73 10.29 -4.72
N GLN A 39 5.19 10.06 -3.51
CA GLN A 39 5.86 9.26 -2.48
C GLN A 39 5.87 7.77 -2.84
N ILE A 40 4.73 7.24 -3.29
CA ILE A 40 4.61 5.85 -3.78
C ILE A 40 5.56 5.64 -4.97
N ALA A 41 5.66 6.61 -5.89
CA ALA A 41 6.54 6.52 -7.05
C ALA A 41 8.02 6.48 -6.67
N ARG A 42 8.49 7.35 -5.77
CA ARG A 42 9.87 7.30 -5.27
C ARG A 42 10.19 5.97 -4.59
N ASN A 43 9.29 5.49 -3.73
CA ASN A 43 9.48 4.21 -3.05
C ASN A 43 9.51 3.05 -4.07
N MET A 44 8.63 3.05 -5.07
CA MET A 44 8.70 2.09 -6.18
C MET A 44 10.04 2.16 -6.92
N GLN A 45 10.55 3.35 -7.23
CA GLN A 45 11.86 3.50 -7.88
C GLN A 45 13.01 2.96 -7.01
N GLN A 46 12.99 3.22 -5.70
CA GLN A 46 13.95 2.67 -4.75
C GLN A 46 13.83 1.14 -4.64
N LEU A 47 12.61 0.59 -4.61
CA LEU A 47 12.36 -0.85 -4.60
C LEU A 47 12.93 -1.49 -5.87
N ARG A 48 12.66 -0.91 -7.04
CA ARG A 48 13.21 -1.38 -8.32
C ARG A 48 14.73 -1.40 -8.32
N ALA A 49 15.35 -0.27 -7.95
CA ALA A 49 16.81 -0.16 -7.92
C ALA A 49 17.44 -1.19 -6.97
N GLY A 50 16.82 -1.39 -5.81
CA GLY A 50 17.28 -2.38 -4.84
C GLY A 50 17.07 -3.82 -5.28
N VAL A 51 15.94 -4.15 -5.93
CA VAL A 51 15.69 -5.49 -6.47
C VAL A 51 16.69 -5.83 -7.57
N LEU A 52 17.01 -4.88 -8.46
CA LEU A 52 18.03 -5.08 -9.50
C LEU A 52 19.43 -5.29 -8.90
N ALA A 53 19.80 -4.49 -7.89
CA ALA A 53 21.08 -4.63 -7.20
C ALA A 53 21.18 -5.96 -6.41
N LEU A 54 20.06 -6.46 -5.87
CA LEU A 54 19.99 -7.75 -5.19
C LEU A 54 20.07 -8.91 -6.19
N GLU A 55 19.40 -8.78 -7.34
CA GLU A 55 19.46 -9.74 -8.46
C GLU A 55 20.88 -9.85 -9.04
N GLU A 56 21.62 -8.75 -9.13
CA GLU A 56 23.02 -8.75 -9.57
C GLU A 56 23.96 -9.50 -8.60
N LYS A 57 23.70 -9.41 -7.28
CA LYS A 57 24.57 -10.00 -6.24
C LYS A 57 24.27 -11.45 -5.91
N GLU A 58 23.00 -11.78 -5.69
CA GLU A 58 22.58 -13.10 -5.24
C GLU A 58 22.00 -13.94 -6.38
N GLY A 59 21.85 -13.35 -7.57
CA GLY A 59 21.11 -13.96 -8.67
C GLY A 59 19.60 -13.94 -8.42
N ARG A 60 18.86 -14.66 -9.27
CA ARG A 60 17.40 -14.81 -9.17
C ARG A 60 17.01 -15.78 -8.06
N SER A 61 17.21 -15.37 -6.81
CA SER A 61 16.70 -16.07 -5.63
C SER A 61 15.17 -16.04 -5.58
N GLU A 62 14.55 -16.99 -4.87
CA GLU A 62 13.10 -17.02 -4.66
C GLU A 62 12.58 -15.71 -4.04
N ALA A 63 13.35 -15.11 -3.13
CA ALA A 63 13.01 -13.83 -2.52
C ALA A 63 12.98 -12.67 -3.55
N VAL A 64 13.92 -12.66 -4.50
CA VAL A 64 13.99 -11.67 -5.58
C VAL A 64 12.80 -11.82 -6.52
N SER A 65 12.43 -13.05 -6.86
CA SER A 65 11.24 -13.36 -7.66
C SER A 65 9.95 -12.87 -6.98
N LEU A 66 9.81 -13.11 -5.67
CA LEU A 66 8.68 -12.61 -4.88
C LEU A 66 8.61 -11.08 -4.86
N LEU A 67 9.75 -10.41 -4.61
CA LEU A 67 9.84 -8.94 -4.64
C LEU A 67 9.48 -8.36 -6.01
N ARG A 68 9.92 -9.00 -7.10
CA ARG A 68 9.58 -8.61 -8.48
C ARG A 68 8.09 -8.77 -8.76
N SER A 69 7.48 -9.89 -8.33
CA SER A 69 6.04 -10.11 -8.46
C SER A 69 5.20 -9.12 -7.64
N GLN A 70 5.68 -8.76 -6.44
CA GLN A 70 5.04 -7.74 -5.61
C GLN A 70 5.14 -6.35 -6.25
N TYR A 71 6.30 -5.99 -6.78
CA TYR A 71 6.49 -4.74 -7.51
C TYR A 71 5.52 -4.61 -8.69
N GLU A 72 5.40 -5.66 -9.52
CA GLU A 72 4.49 -5.63 -10.66
C GLU A 72 3.02 -5.51 -10.25
N ARG A 73 2.63 -6.16 -9.14
CA ARG A 73 1.29 -6.02 -8.56
C ARG A 73 1.02 -4.61 -8.04
N MET A 74 2.00 -4.01 -7.37
CA MET A 74 1.87 -2.63 -6.87
C MET A 74 1.81 -1.62 -8.01
N ARG A 75 2.59 -1.84 -9.07
CA ARG A 75 2.54 -1.08 -10.31
C ARG A 75 1.16 -1.20 -10.99
N SER A 76 0.57 -2.39 -11.06
CA SER A 76 -0.74 -2.58 -11.66
C SER A 76 -1.87 -1.90 -10.86
N MET A 77 -1.77 -1.86 -9.53
CA MET A 77 -2.70 -1.11 -8.66
C MET A 77 -2.58 0.42 -8.83
N LEU A 78 -1.41 0.92 -9.19
CA LEU A 78 -1.20 2.35 -9.41
C LEU A 78 -1.78 2.82 -10.76
N GLY A 79 -1.82 1.94 -11.76
CA GLY A 79 -2.46 2.20 -13.05
C GLY A 79 -1.77 3.33 -13.84
N PRO A 80 -2.51 4.10 -14.67
CA PRO A 80 -1.92 5.14 -15.53
C PRO A 80 -1.31 6.32 -14.74
N GLU A 81 -1.75 6.55 -13.50
CA GLU A 81 -1.17 7.57 -12.61
C GLU A 81 0.27 7.24 -12.22
N GLY A 82 0.60 5.95 -12.09
CA GLY A 82 1.96 5.50 -11.80
C GLY A 82 2.89 5.64 -12.99
N GLU A 83 2.36 5.45 -14.20
CA GLU A 83 3.09 5.63 -15.44
C GLU A 83 3.45 7.10 -15.68
N ALA A 84 2.51 8.02 -15.39
CA ALA A 84 2.78 9.46 -15.40
C ALA A 84 3.80 9.90 -14.34
N ALA A 85 3.88 9.20 -13.21
CA ALA A 85 4.82 9.45 -12.13
C ALA A 85 6.21 8.79 -12.32
N GLY A 86 6.44 8.08 -13.44
CA GLY A 86 7.74 7.48 -13.75
C GLY A 86 8.00 6.11 -13.10
N VAL A 87 6.95 5.34 -12.77
CA VAL A 87 7.06 3.96 -12.27
C VAL A 87 7.23 2.98 -13.43
N GLU A 88 8.48 2.74 -13.79
CA GLU A 88 8.86 1.89 -14.92
C GLU A 88 8.74 0.39 -14.60
N LYS A 89 8.54 -0.46 -15.62
CA LYS A 89 8.55 -1.92 -15.46
C LYS A 89 9.97 -2.41 -15.15
N LEU A 90 10.11 -3.49 -14.36
CA LEU A 90 11.40 -4.20 -14.27
C LEU A 90 11.64 -4.94 -15.60
N GLU A 91 12.22 -4.26 -16.60
CA GLU A 91 12.71 -4.90 -17.81
C GLU A 91 14.08 -5.58 -17.59
N GLU A 92 14.20 -6.77 -18.17
CA GLU A 92 15.44 -7.54 -18.36
C GLU A 92 16.33 -6.89 -19.44
N PRO A 93 17.67 -6.97 -19.35
CA PRO A 93 18.52 -6.53 -20.44
C PRO A 93 18.39 -7.51 -21.61
N ALA A 94 18.14 -6.94 -22.80
CA ALA A 94 18.13 -7.54 -24.13
C ALA A 94 16.87 -8.32 -24.56
N SER A 95 15.92 -7.60 -25.17
CA SER A 95 15.44 -7.93 -26.52
C SER A 95 14.71 -6.73 -27.13
N SER A 96 15.41 -6.00 -27.99
CA SER A 96 14.86 -4.97 -28.84
C SER A 96 13.97 -5.59 -29.93
N ALA A 97 12.76 -5.04 -30.11
CA ALA A 97 11.75 -5.23 -31.17
C ALA A 97 10.42 -5.73 -30.58
N SER A 98 9.39 -4.91 -30.43
CA SER A 98 8.67 -4.34 -31.57
C SER A 98 7.63 -3.33 -31.08
N THR A 99 7.66 -2.15 -31.70
CA THR A 99 6.53 -1.22 -31.76
C THR A 99 5.34 -1.89 -32.44
N SER A 100 4.20 -1.96 -31.74
CA SER A 100 2.90 -2.16 -32.38
C SER A 100 1.87 -1.29 -31.69
N ALA A 101 1.69 -0.10 -32.26
CA ALA A 101 0.43 0.63 -32.15
C ALA A 101 -0.66 -0.19 -32.86
N SER A 102 -1.78 -0.41 -32.19
CA SER A 102 -2.98 -0.99 -32.80
C SER A 102 -4.17 -0.08 -32.54
N THR A 103 -4.38 0.83 -33.49
CA THR A 103 -5.66 1.41 -33.83
C THR A 103 -6.51 0.36 -34.55
N SER A 104 -7.76 0.14 -34.14
CA SER A 104 -8.83 -0.21 -35.08
C SER A 104 -10.21 -0.09 -34.43
N SER A 105 -10.96 0.83 -35.01
CA SER A 105 -12.39 1.13 -34.92
C SER A 105 -13.32 -0.01 -35.39
N LEU A 106 -14.63 0.28 -35.26
CA LEU A 106 -15.83 -0.27 -35.92
C LEU A 106 -16.61 -1.26 -35.04
N ASP A 107 -17.94 -1.35 -35.05
CA ASP A 107 -19.08 -0.55 -35.50
C ASP A 107 -20.31 -1.43 -35.13
N SER A 108 -21.43 -0.85 -34.68
CA SER A 108 -22.81 -1.31 -35.00
C SER A 108 -23.85 -0.88 -33.94
N LYS A 109 -24.71 0.05 -34.36
CA LYS A 109 -26.05 0.36 -33.84
C LYS A 109 -27.06 -0.15 -34.88
N PRO A 110 -28.23 -0.70 -34.51
CA PRO A 110 -29.54 -0.01 -34.68
C PRO A 110 -30.53 -0.31 -33.51
N SER A 111 -31.25 0.65 -32.91
CA SER A 111 -32.48 1.36 -33.33
C SER A 111 -33.82 0.56 -33.27
N SER A 112 -34.62 0.85 -32.20
CA SER A 112 -36.11 0.97 -32.12
C SER A 112 -37.00 -0.29 -32.26
N PRO A 113 -38.33 -0.30 -31.92
CA PRO A 113 -39.24 0.77 -31.39
C PRO A 113 -40.19 0.36 -30.22
N SER A 114 -40.91 1.34 -29.64
CA SER A 114 -42.06 1.19 -28.72
C SER A 114 -43.28 0.46 -29.32
N PRO A 115 -44.24 0.06 -28.46
CA PRO A 115 -45.64 0.25 -28.77
C PRO A 115 -46.45 0.88 -27.61
N SER A 116 -47.27 1.86 -27.95
CA SER A 116 -48.45 2.26 -27.16
C SER A 116 -49.61 1.28 -27.41
N PRO A 117 -50.59 1.19 -26.50
CA PRO A 117 -51.97 1.25 -26.98
C PRO A 117 -52.91 2.14 -26.16
N GLN A 118 -53.92 2.61 -26.90
CA GLN A 118 -55.03 3.49 -26.54
C GLN A 118 -56.01 2.92 -25.50
N ARG A 119 -56.46 3.82 -24.62
CA ARG A 119 -57.84 4.28 -24.42
C ARG A 119 -58.97 3.23 -24.50
N GLY A 120 -59.51 2.87 -23.34
CA GLY A 120 -60.86 2.33 -23.17
C GLY A 120 -61.58 3.09 -22.04
N ALA A 121 -62.73 3.67 -22.35
CA ALA A 121 -63.56 4.42 -21.43
C ALA A 121 -64.54 3.49 -20.69
N THR A 122 -64.71 3.68 -19.39
CA THR A 122 -65.94 3.31 -18.67
C THR A 122 -66.27 4.40 -17.65
N LYS A 123 -67.55 4.72 -17.63
CA LYS A 123 -68.22 5.82 -16.95
C LYS A 123 -68.70 5.37 -15.56
N ASP A 124 -69.03 6.37 -14.75
CA ASP A 124 -69.99 6.34 -13.64
C ASP A 124 -69.47 6.22 -12.18
N HIS A 125 -69.53 7.40 -11.53
CA HIS A 125 -70.13 7.70 -10.23
C HIS A 125 -69.39 7.42 -8.89
N ALA A 126 -69.07 8.57 -8.27
CA ALA A 126 -69.49 9.01 -6.94
C ALA A 126 -68.48 8.91 -5.77
N ASP A 127 -68.43 10.05 -5.06
CA ASP A 127 -67.94 10.30 -3.70
C ASP A 127 -66.44 10.16 -3.39
N VAL A 128 -65.71 11.27 -3.56
CA VAL A 128 -64.62 11.63 -2.64
C VAL A 128 -64.65 13.13 -2.35
N GLU A 129 -64.47 13.43 -1.07
CA GLU A 129 -64.64 14.67 -0.35
C GLU A 129 -63.86 15.87 -0.93
N THR A 130 -64.48 17.03 -0.77
CA THR A 130 -64.00 18.34 -1.20
C THR A 130 -62.83 18.80 -0.30
N GLU A 131 -61.61 18.41 -0.64
CA GLU A 131 -60.43 19.21 -0.29
C GLU A 131 -60.64 20.62 -0.87
N PRO A 132 -60.38 21.71 -0.12
CA PRO A 132 -60.56 23.05 -0.63
C PRO A 132 -59.64 23.22 -1.83
N PHE A 133 -60.25 23.26 -3.01
CA PHE A 133 -59.60 23.46 -4.29
C PHE A 133 -58.90 24.82 -4.22
N THR A 134 -57.61 24.82 -3.91
CA THR A 134 -56.78 26.00 -4.18
C THR A 134 -56.86 26.19 -5.69
N PRO A 135 -57.29 27.36 -6.18
CA PRO A 135 -57.34 27.60 -7.61
C PRO A 135 -55.96 27.27 -8.19
N TYR A 136 -55.89 26.28 -9.08
CA TYR A 136 -54.69 26.07 -9.85
C TYR A 136 -54.52 27.31 -10.71
N THR A 137 -53.59 28.15 -10.28
CA THR A 137 -53.20 29.37 -10.97
C THR A 137 -52.14 28.93 -11.97
N ASP A 138 -52.45 29.04 -13.27
CA ASP A 138 -51.46 29.05 -14.35
C ASP A 138 -50.64 30.36 -14.30
N ASP A 139 -50.21 30.76 -13.10
CA ASP A 139 -49.28 31.85 -12.90
C ASP A 139 -47.88 31.21 -12.73
N PRO A 140 -47.03 31.25 -13.76
CA PRO A 140 -45.69 30.70 -13.69
C PRO A 140 -44.79 31.42 -12.65
N GLU A 141 -45.28 32.48 -11.99
CA GLU A 141 -44.54 33.22 -10.97
C GLU A 141 -44.67 32.66 -9.54
N ALA A 142 -45.53 31.68 -9.28
CA ALA A 142 -45.56 30.98 -7.98
C ALA A 142 -44.42 29.94 -7.81
N ALA A 143 -43.55 29.80 -8.80
CA ALA A 143 -42.42 28.88 -8.81
C ALA A 143 -41.13 29.58 -8.36
N TYR A 144 -41.06 29.96 -7.08
CA TYR A 144 -39.93 30.68 -6.46
C TYR A 144 -39.60 32.02 -7.15
N SER A 145 -39.73 33.12 -6.41
CA SER A 145 -39.28 34.40 -6.94
C SER A 145 -37.80 34.28 -7.36
N ASN A 146 -37.41 34.87 -8.51
CA ASN A 146 -36.02 34.83 -8.98
C ASN A 146 -35.04 35.31 -7.88
N GLU A 147 -35.50 36.20 -7.00
CA GLU A 147 -34.76 36.68 -5.84
C GLU A 147 -34.53 35.60 -4.77
N GLU A 148 -35.53 34.78 -4.43
CA GLU A 148 -35.37 33.65 -3.50
C GLU A 148 -34.44 32.57 -4.07
N MET A 149 -34.51 32.30 -5.37
CA MET A 149 -33.61 31.36 -6.04
C MET A 149 -32.16 31.87 -6.04
N LEU A 150 -31.95 33.16 -6.30
CA LEU A 150 -30.63 33.81 -6.18
C LEU A 150 -30.10 33.77 -4.75
N GLN A 151 -30.96 34.02 -3.77
CA GLN A 151 -30.58 33.99 -2.36
C GLN A 151 -30.18 32.56 -1.92
N MET A 152 -30.92 31.55 -2.34
CA MET A 152 -30.58 30.13 -2.13
C MET A 152 -29.25 29.76 -2.79
N GLN A 153 -29.02 30.22 -4.03
CA GLN A 153 -27.77 29.97 -4.75
C GLN A 153 -26.57 30.61 -4.03
N HIS A 154 -26.71 31.84 -3.55
CA HIS A 154 -25.68 32.52 -2.77
C HIS A 154 -25.36 31.78 -1.47
N GLN A 155 -26.39 31.28 -0.78
CA GLN A 155 -26.21 30.52 0.46
C GLN A 155 -25.47 29.20 0.21
N MET A 156 -25.81 28.51 -0.89
CA MET A 156 -25.15 27.28 -1.32
C MET A 156 -23.71 27.50 -1.80
N MET A 157 -23.41 28.64 -2.42
CA MET A 157 -22.03 29.02 -2.77
C MET A 157 -21.19 29.29 -1.51
N ASN A 158 -21.78 29.98 -0.53
CA ASN A 158 -21.10 30.30 0.72
C ASN A 158 -20.79 29.03 1.55
N ASP A 159 -21.72 28.08 1.59
CA ASP A 159 -21.49 26.77 2.23
C ASP A 159 -20.37 25.97 1.53
N GLN A 160 -20.29 26.05 0.20
CA GLN A 160 -19.21 25.44 -0.57
C GLN A 160 -17.86 26.10 -0.27
N ASP A 161 -17.79 27.43 -0.17
CA ASP A 161 -16.55 28.13 0.17
C ASP A 161 -16.04 27.73 1.56
N VAL A 162 -16.93 27.61 2.55
CA VAL A 162 -16.59 27.11 3.89
C VAL A 162 -16.06 25.65 3.83
N HIS A 163 -16.61 24.83 2.94
CA HIS A 163 -16.14 23.46 2.73
C HIS A 163 -14.76 23.43 2.06
N LEU A 164 -14.52 24.31 1.09
CA LEU A 164 -13.22 24.44 0.41
C LEU A 164 -12.13 24.96 1.35
N ASP A 165 -12.44 25.88 2.26
CA ASP A 165 -11.49 26.36 3.27
C ASP A 165 -11.09 25.25 4.24
N ARG A 166 -12.06 24.45 4.71
CA ARG A 166 -11.79 23.27 5.55
C ARG A 166 -10.94 22.24 4.80
N LEU A 167 -11.23 22.02 3.52
CA LEU A 167 -10.44 21.13 2.67
C LEU A 167 -9.02 21.66 2.48
N SER A 168 -8.85 22.96 2.22
CA SER A 168 -7.56 23.63 2.08
C SER A 168 -6.71 23.47 3.35
N HIS A 169 -7.30 23.72 4.53
CA HIS A 169 -6.63 23.49 5.81
C HIS A 169 -6.24 22.03 6.05
N SER A 170 -7.11 21.09 5.66
CA SER A 170 -6.81 19.66 5.76
C SER A 170 -5.67 19.25 4.82
N ILE A 171 -5.67 19.74 3.57
CA ILE A 171 -4.61 19.50 2.59
C ILE A 171 -3.28 20.06 3.07
N ASN A 172 -3.28 21.27 3.63
CA ASN A 172 -2.05 21.89 4.12
C ASN A 172 -1.47 21.11 5.31
N ARG A 173 -2.33 20.66 6.23
CA ARG A 173 -1.93 19.81 7.36
C ARG A 173 -1.44 18.43 6.91
N GLN A 174 -2.06 17.86 5.88
CA GLN A 174 -1.64 16.59 5.27
C GLN A 174 -0.30 16.73 4.53
N ARG A 175 -0.05 17.87 3.89
CA ARG A 175 1.26 18.22 3.29
C ARG A 175 2.34 18.30 4.36
N ASP A 176 2.08 18.97 5.48
CA ASP A 176 3.04 19.06 6.59
C ASP A 176 3.34 17.67 7.18
N LEU A 177 2.31 16.82 7.35
CA LEU A 177 2.49 15.42 7.77
C LEU A 177 3.30 14.62 6.75
N SER A 178 3.09 14.82 5.45
CA SER A 178 3.85 14.14 4.39
C SER A 178 5.33 14.51 4.40
N LEU A 179 5.65 15.78 4.66
CA LEU A 179 7.03 16.24 4.81
C LEU A 179 7.68 15.63 6.06
N GLN A 180 6.96 15.64 7.19
CA GLN A 180 7.45 15.04 8.43
C GLN A 180 7.68 13.52 8.30
N ILE A 181 6.78 12.81 7.61
CA ILE A 181 6.96 11.38 7.31
C ILE A 181 8.17 11.17 6.40
N ASN A 182 8.43 12.06 5.43
CA ASN A 182 9.60 11.95 4.57
C ASN A 182 10.90 12.08 5.38
N ASP A 183 10.97 13.07 6.27
CA ASP A 183 12.12 13.25 7.16
C ASP A 183 12.31 12.04 8.08
N GLU A 184 11.22 11.51 8.65
CA GLU A 184 11.26 10.32 9.52
C GLU A 184 11.68 9.05 8.75
N LEU A 185 11.31 8.91 7.48
CA LEU A 185 11.75 7.79 6.64
C LEU A 185 13.25 7.84 6.33
N ASP A 186 13.82 9.03 6.19
CA ASP A 186 15.28 9.21 6.04
C ASP A 186 16.00 8.86 7.36
N VAL A 187 15.42 9.24 8.50
CA VAL A 187 15.91 8.83 9.84
C VAL A 187 15.82 7.31 10.02
N HIS A 188 14.68 6.70 9.70
CA HIS A 188 14.48 5.25 9.76
C HIS A 188 15.42 4.50 8.81
N THR A 189 15.73 5.07 7.64
CA THR A 189 16.74 4.55 6.73
C THR A 189 18.13 4.48 7.38
N GLY A 190 18.53 5.54 8.09
CA GLY A 190 19.78 5.57 8.84
C GLY A 190 19.79 4.54 9.98
N LEU A 191 18.71 4.46 10.74
CA LEU A 191 18.55 3.47 11.82
C LEU A 191 18.60 2.02 11.31
N LEU A 192 18.03 1.74 10.14
CA LEU A 192 18.10 0.41 9.53
C LEU A 192 19.51 0.05 9.05
N GLU A 193 20.30 1.02 8.60
CA GLU A 193 21.71 0.79 8.22
C GLU A 193 22.58 0.52 9.45
N GLU A 194 22.32 1.21 10.56
CA GLU A 194 22.99 0.94 11.84
C GLU A 194 22.59 -0.43 12.41
N LEU A 195 21.30 -0.79 12.34
CA LEU A 195 20.80 -2.12 12.69
C LEU A 195 21.50 -3.22 11.87
N ASP A 196 21.65 -3.02 10.56
CA ASP A 196 22.32 -3.97 9.67
C ASP A 196 23.78 -4.19 10.08
N HIS A 197 24.49 -3.11 10.38
CA HIS A 197 25.86 -3.16 10.87
C HIS A 197 25.99 -3.87 12.23
N GLU A 198 25.01 -3.69 13.12
CA GLU A 198 24.95 -4.38 14.42
C GLU A 198 24.60 -5.88 14.26
N LEU A 199 23.74 -6.22 13.30
CA LEU A 199 23.44 -7.60 12.92
C LEU A 199 24.66 -8.32 12.34
N ASP A 200 25.44 -7.65 11.48
CA ASP A 200 26.70 -8.20 10.96
C ASP A 200 27.72 -8.48 12.07
N HIS A 201 27.86 -7.57 13.02
CA HIS A 201 28.69 -7.77 14.22
C HIS A 201 28.20 -8.96 15.03
N THR A 202 26.89 -9.06 15.26
CA THR A 202 26.28 -10.17 15.98
C THR A 202 26.49 -11.49 15.24
N GLY A 203 26.36 -11.51 13.91
CA GLY A 203 26.61 -12.67 13.06
C GLY A 203 28.06 -13.13 13.14
N SER A 204 29.02 -12.21 13.11
CA SER A 204 30.45 -12.51 13.29
C SER A 204 30.75 -13.12 14.66
N ARG A 205 30.18 -12.55 15.74
CA ARG A 205 30.33 -13.07 17.10
C ARG A 205 29.69 -14.46 17.24
N LEU A 206 28.51 -14.66 16.68
CA LEU A 206 27.81 -15.95 16.70
C LEU A 206 28.58 -17.02 15.90
N SER A 207 29.15 -16.66 14.75
CA SER A 207 30.02 -17.52 13.96
C SER A 207 31.26 -17.95 14.75
N GLY A 208 31.91 -17.01 15.44
CA GLY A 208 33.02 -17.29 16.35
C GLY A 208 32.62 -18.22 17.50
N ALA A 209 31.48 -17.95 18.13
CA ALA A 209 30.93 -18.79 19.20
C ALA A 209 30.64 -20.21 18.70
N ARG A 210 30.04 -20.36 17.53
CA ARG A 210 29.78 -21.66 16.88
C ARG A 210 31.07 -22.42 16.60
N ARG A 211 32.10 -21.75 16.07
CA ARG A 211 33.42 -22.34 15.80
C ARG A 211 34.07 -22.86 17.08
N ASN A 212 33.96 -22.10 18.17
CA ASN A 212 34.47 -22.50 19.48
C ASN A 212 33.69 -23.69 20.04
N LEU A 213 32.36 -23.67 19.92
CA LEU A 213 31.50 -24.78 20.33
C LEU A 213 31.85 -26.06 19.56
N GLU A 214 32.08 -25.97 18.26
CA GLU A 214 32.47 -27.10 17.41
C GLU A 214 33.85 -27.66 17.80
N ARG A 215 34.82 -26.78 18.10
CA ARG A 215 36.13 -27.18 18.64
C ARG A 215 36.00 -27.90 19.98
N VAL A 216 35.17 -27.38 20.89
CA VAL A 216 34.92 -28.01 22.20
C VAL A 216 34.21 -29.34 22.02
N ALA A 217 33.19 -29.42 21.17
CA ALA A 217 32.46 -30.66 20.88
C ALA A 217 33.38 -31.73 20.28
N LYS A 218 34.25 -31.34 19.35
CA LYS A 218 35.24 -32.25 18.74
C LYS A 218 36.28 -32.71 19.76
N GLY A 219 36.84 -31.79 20.55
CA GLY A 219 37.79 -32.12 21.62
C GLY A 219 37.18 -32.99 22.72
N ALA A 220 35.92 -32.77 23.08
CA ALA A 220 35.19 -33.59 24.04
C ALA A 220 34.95 -35.02 23.52
N ARG A 221 34.73 -35.18 22.20
CA ARG A 221 34.54 -36.49 21.57
C ARG A 221 35.86 -37.29 21.49
N ASP A 222 36.94 -36.65 21.05
CA ASP A 222 38.26 -37.28 20.92
C ASP A 222 38.84 -37.66 22.30
N ASN A 223 38.60 -36.83 23.32
CA ASN A 223 39.07 -37.06 24.69
C ASN A 223 37.98 -37.68 25.59
N SER A 224 36.88 -38.16 25.03
CA SER A 224 35.70 -38.61 25.79
C SER A 224 36.04 -39.69 26.82
N SER A 225 36.90 -40.65 26.45
CA SER A 225 37.37 -41.71 27.37
C SER A 225 38.18 -41.14 28.53
N THR A 226 39.14 -40.24 28.26
CA THR A 226 39.96 -39.59 29.29
C THR A 226 39.13 -38.72 30.22
N VAL A 227 38.15 -37.97 29.68
CA VAL A 227 37.21 -37.17 30.47
C VAL A 227 36.35 -38.07 31.34
N MET A 228 35.86 -39.20 30.82
CA MET A 228 35.08 -40.17 31.59
C MET A 228 35.90 -40.74 32.76
N ILE A 229 37.14 -41.19 32.50
CA ILE A 229 38.05 -41.71 33.52
C ILE A 229 38.33 -40.65 34.60
N ALA A 230 38.63 -39.39 34.22
CA ALA A 230 38.85 -38.31 35.18
C ALA A 230 37.60 -38.01 36.03
N LEU A 231 36.41 -38.06 35.44
CA LEU A 231 35.13 -37.86 36.12
C LEU A 231 34.87 -38.98 37.14
N LEU A 232 35.15 -40.24 36.79
CA LEU A 232 35.09 -41.37 37.74
C LEU A 232 36.03 -41.18 38.93
N ILE A 233 37.26 -40.74 38.70
CA ILE A 233 38.24 -40.46 39.76
C ILE A 233 37.74 -39.33 40.68
N LEU A 234 37.15 -38.29 40.10
CA LEU A 234 36.59 -37.17 40.86
C LEU A 234 35.40 -37.60 41.72
N ILE A 235 34.49 -38.42 41.20
CA ILE A 235 33.39 -39.02 41.97
C ILE A 235 33.94 -39.88 43.11
N LEU A 236 34.96 -40.69 42.86
CA LEU A 236 35.60 -41.52 43.88
C LEU A 236 36.22 -40.66 44.99
N LEU A 237 36.91 -39.57 44.64
CA LEU A 237 37.45 -38.63 45.62
C LEU A 237 36.37 -37.97 46.47
N ILE A 238 35.26 -37.55 45.85
CA ILE A 238 34.11 -37.00 46.57
C ILE A 238 33.54 -38.03 47.55
N LEU A 239 33.36 -39.27 47.10
CA LEU A 239 32.90 -40.38 47.96
C LEU A 239 33.85 -40.63 49.12
N ILE A 240 35.17 -40.62 48.89
CA ILE A 240 36.16 -40.75 49.95
C ILE A 240 36.04 -39.61 50.95
N ILE A 241 35.92 -38.36 50.49
CA ILE A 241 35.78 -37.20 51.39
C ILE A 241 34.50 -37.34 52.23
N ILE A 242 33.37 -37.65 51.61
CA ILE A 242 32.08 -37.79 52.31
C ILE A 242 32.07 -38.97 53.28
N PHE A 243 32.71 -40.09 52.92
CA PHE A 243 32.72 -41.29 53.75
C PHE A 243 33.79 -41.26 54.85
N LYS A 244 34.88 -40.52 54.63
CA LYS A 244 35.99 -40.38 55.57
C LYS A 244 35.81 -39.20 56.54
N THR A 245 35.02 -38.20 56.16
CA THR A 245 34.52 -37.14 57.06
C THR A 245 33.32 -37.66 57.83
#